data_AF-A0A1G3TAE8-F1
#
_entry.id   AF-A0A1G3TAE8-F1
#
_cell.length_a   1.000
_cell.length_b   1.000
_cell.length_c   1.000
_cell.angle_alpha   90.00
_cell.angle_beta   90.00
_cell.angle_gamma   90.00
#
_symmetry.space_group_name_H-M   'P 1'
#
loop_
_entity.id
_entity.type
_entity.pdbx_description
1 polymer ?
#
loop_
_entity_poly.entity_id
_entity_poly.type
_entity_poly.pdbx_seq_one_letter_code
_entity_poly.pdbx_strand_id
1 'polypeptide(L)'
;MNNEELFDGIDDTQSFTQKYLGLSFSKFFILVFLVLVTGVYIGLLLYGTNSLEVYLGLQDYEGQLQKEIGRLKDENAELQREYFELKEISAK
;
A
#
# COMPACT_ATOMS: atom_id res chain seq x y z
N MET A 1 -24.51 60.87 -16.37
CA MET A 1 -24.30 59.42 -16.39
C MET A 1 -24.66 58.91 -15.02
N ASN A 2 -25.73 58.13 -14.91
CA ASN A 2 -26.18 57.57 -13.65
C ASN A 2 -25.18 56.48 -13.23
N ASN A 3 -24.91 56.39 -11.93
CA ASN A 3 -24.00 55.37 -11.40
C ASN A 3 -24.45 53.94 -11.75
N GLU A 4 -25.75 53.74 -12.00
CA GLU A 4 -26.33 52.46 -12.47
C GLU A 4 -25.78 52.01 -13.83
N GLU A 5 -25.53 52.92 -14.78
CA GLU A 5 -24.95 52.58 -16.10
C GLU A 5 -23.47 52.21 -16.01
N LEU A 6 -22.77 52.62 -14.94
CA LEU A 6 -21.34 52.34 -14.75
C LEU A 6 -21.07 50.90 -14.27
N PHE A 7 -22.05 50.28 -13.62
CA PHE A 7 -21.94 48.92 -13.06
C PHE A 7 -22.64 47.85 -13.91
N ASP A 8 -23.44 48.23 -14.91
CA ASP A 8 -24.22 47.32 -15.77
C ASP A 8 -23.35 46.38 -16.63
N GLY A 9 -22.05 46.70 -16.79
CA GLY A 9 -21.09 45.88 -17.53
C GLY A 9 -20.17 45.00 -16.67
N ILE A 10 -20.27 45.07 -15.33
CA ILE A 10 -19.42 44.28 -14.44
C ILE A 10 -20.18 43.00 -14.07
N ASP A 11 -19.88 41.93 -14.79
CA ASP A 11 -20.38 40.59 -14.48
C ASP A 11 -19.72 40.05 -13.20
N ASP A 12 -20.37 40.32 -12.06
CA ASP A 12 -19.91 39.96 -10.71
C ASP A 12 -20.23 38.50 -10.34
N THR A 13 -20.63 37.65 -11.30
CA THR A 13 -20.97 36.25 -11.05
C THR A 13 -19.72 35.36 -10.90
N GLN A 14 -18.90 35.66 -9.89
CA GLN A 14 -17.79 34.78 -9.51
C GLN A 14 -18.34 33.45 -8.97
N SER A 15 -17.92 32.36 -9.61
CA SER A 15 -18.20 31.01 -9.14
C SER A 15 -17.69 30.77 -7.71
N PHE A 16 -18.40 29.94 -6.94
CA PHE A 16 -18.00 29.59 -5.57
C PHE A 16 -16.54 29.08 -5.49
N THR A 17 -16.13 28.23 -6.43
CA THR A 17 -14.75 27.71 -6.48
C THR A 17 -13.73 28.83 -6.78
N GLN A 18 -14.09 29.80 -7.61
CA GLN A 18 -13.23 30.93 -7.92
C GLN A 18 -13.13 31.91 -6.76
N LYS A 19 -14.24 32.12 -6.02
CA LYS A 19 -14.27 32.98 -4.84
C LYS A 19 -13.46 32.43 -3.66
N TYR A 20 -13.56 31.14 -3.38
CA TYR A 20 -12.89 30.53 -2.23
C TYR A 20 -11.50 29.95 -2.55
N LEU A 21 -11.29 29.45 -3.77
CA LEU A 21 -10.06 28.75 -4.16
C LEU A 21 -9.27 29.49 -5.24
N GLY A 22 -9.79 30.57 -5.82
CA GLY A 22 -9.13 31.29 -6.92
C GLY A 22 -9.04 30.49 -8.23
N LEU A 23 -9.77 29.38 -8.32
CA LEU A 23 -9.72 28.45 -9.45
C LEU A 23 -11.01 28.50 -10.26
N SER A 24 -10.88 28.53 -11.58
CA SER A 24 -12.02 28.31 -12.47
C SER A 24 -12.59 26.92 -12.26
N PHE A 25 -13.91 26.76 -12.44
CA PHE A 25 -14.60 25.49 -12.26
C PHE A 25 -13.91 24.32 -12.99
N SER A 26 -13.49 24.51 -14.25
CA SER A 26 -12.81 23.46 -15.01
C SER A 26 -11.52 22.98 -14.34
N LYS A 27 -10.70 23.90 -13.83
CA LYS A 27 -9.45 23.56 -13.14
C LYS A 27 -9.72 22.85 -11.82
N PHE A 28 -10.74 23.29 -11.09
CA PHE A 28 -11.17 22.63 -9.86
C PHE A 28 -11.58 21.17 -10.10
N PHE A 29 -12.42 20.91 -11.10
CA PHE A 29 -12.85 19.53 -11.40
C PHE A 29 -11.72 18.64 -11.92
N ILE A 30 -10.79 19.19 -12.71
CA ILE A 30 -9.58 18.46 -13.12
C ILE A 30 -8.74 18.06 -11.90
N LEU A 31 -8.57 18.97 -10.93
CA LEU A 31 -7.84 18.68 -9.72
C LEU A 31 -8.53 17.60 -8.88
N VAL A 32 -9.86 17.71 -8.69
CA VAL A 32 -10.65 16.69 -7.99
C VAL A 32 -10.52 15.33 -8.68
N PHE A 33 -10.64 15.30 -10.01
CA PHE A 33 -10.48 14.07 -10.78
C PHE A 33 -9.09 13.46 -10.59
N LEU A 34 -8.04 14.27 -10.63
CA LEU A 34 -6.66 13.82 -10.43
C LEU A 34 -6.48 13.22 -9.03
N VAL A 35 -6.99 13.87 -7.98
CA VAL A 35 -6.94 13.34 -6.61
C VAL A 35 -7.66 11.99 -6.50
N LEU A 36 -8.83 11.86 -7.12
CA LEU A 36 -9.59 10.60 -7.10
C LEU A 36 -8.84 9.48 -7.82
N VAL A 37 -8.32 9.74 -9.02
CA VAL A 37 -7.55 8.75 -9.80
C VAL A 37 -6.30 8.32 -9.03
N THR A 38 -5.56 9.26 -8.45
CA THR A 38 -4.38 8.95 -7.64
C THR A 38 -4.75 8.14 -6.41
N GLY A 39 -5.84 8.48 -5.71
CA GLY A 39 -6.32 7.73 -4.56
C GLY A 39 -6.67 6.28 -4.91
N VAL A 40 -7.40 6.06 -6.00
CA VAL A 40 -7.72 4.70 -6.49
C VAL A 40 -6.46 3.94 -6.90
N TYR A 41 -5.55 4.59 -7.63
CA TYR A 41 -4.29 3.96 -8.05
C TYR A 41 -3.43 3.51 -6.87
N ILE A 42 -3.27 4.36 -5.86
CA ILE A 42 -2.56 4.02 -4.63
C ILE A 42 -3.27 2.87 -3.90
N GLY A 43 -4.61 2.92 -3.82
CA GLY A 43 -5.41 1.83 -3.23
C GLY A 43 -5.15 0.48 -3.90
N LEU A 44 -5.13 0.44 -5.23
CA LEU A 44 -4.84 -0.79 -5.99
C LEU A 44 -3.41 -1.29 -5.85
N LEU A 45 -2.44 -0.40 -5.62
CA LEU A 45 -1.05 -0.79 -5.38
C LEU A 45 -0.84 -1.37 -3.97
N LEU A 46 -1.48 -0.77 -2.97
CA LEU A 46 -1.30 -1.17 -1.58
C LEU A 46 -2.09 -2.42 -1.22
N TYR A 47 -3.25 -2.63 -1.86
CA TYR A 47 -4.19 -3.71 -1.54
C TYR A 47 -4.50 -4.58 -2.77
N GLY A 48 -4.68 -5.89 -2.58
CA GLY A 48 -5.01 -6.83 -3.66
C GLY A 48 -4.08 -8.05 -3.74
N THR A 49 -4.28 -8.92 -4.72
CA THR A 49 -3.54 -10.19 -4.86
C THR A 49 -2.08 -10.02 -5.27
N ASN A 50 -1.76 -8.97 -6.01
CA ASN A 50 -0.39 -8.59 -6.39
C ASN A 50 -0.02 -7.26 -5.74
N SER A 51 -0.27 -7.15 -4.42
CA SER A 51 -0.07 -5.92 -3.67
C SER A 51 1.18 -5.95 -2.79
N LEU A 52 1.54 -4.78 -2.28
CA LEU A 52 2.61 -4.64 -1.30
C LEU A 52 2.34 -5.45 -0.03
N GLU A 53 1.09 -5.49 0.44
CA GLU A 53 0.68 -6.27 1.62
C GLU A 53 1.00 -7.75 1.43
N VAL A 54 0.62 -8.32 0.29
CA VAL A 54 0.91 -9.74 -0.03
C VAL A 54 2.41 -9.99 -0.09
N TYR A 55 3.18 -9.09 -0.71
CA TYR A 55 4.64 -9.24 -0.78
C TYR A 55 5.29 -9.27 0.61
N LEU A 56 4.92 -8.35 1.50
CA LEU A 56 5.43 -8.32 2.87
C LEU A 56 5.03 -9.59 3.64
N GLY A 57 3.79 -10.05 3.48
CA GLY A 57 3.33 -11.32 4.07
C GLY A 57 4.13 -12.53 3.59
N LEU A 58 4.46 -12.60 2.29
CA LEU A 58 5.32 -13.65 1.74
C LEU A 58 6.74 -13.59 2.32
N GLN A 59 7.31 -12.40 2.46
CA GLN A 59 8.65 -12.21 3.01
C GLN A 59 8.74 -12.67 4.47
N ASP A 60 7.74 -12.33 5.29
CA ASP A 60 7.65 -12.78 6.68
C ASP A 60 7.49 -14.30 6.76
N TYR A 61 6.64 -14.88 5.90
CA TYR A 61 6.42 -16.32 5.84
C TYR A 61 7.68 -17.08 5.40
N GLU A 62 8.39 -16.57 4.41
CA GLU A 62 9.69 -17.09 3.99
C GLU A 62 10.67 -17.08 5.16
N GLY A 63 10.74 -15.99 5.92
CA GLY A 63 11.58 -15.88 7.12
C GLY A 63 11.25 -16.94 8.18
N GLN A 64 9.96 -17.26 8.38
CA GLN A 64 9.53 -18.33 9.28
C GLN A 64 9.95 -19.71 8.78
N LEU A 65 9.77 -19.99 7.49
CA LEU A 65 10.18 -21.25 6.88
C LEU A 65 11.69 -21.47 7.01
N GLN A 66 12.51 -20.45 6.79
CA GLN A 66 13.96 -20.55 6.94
C GLN A 66 14.38 -20.91 8.36
N LYS A 67 13.72 -20.31 9.38
CA LYS A 67 13.95 -20.66 10.79
C LYS A 67 13.58 -22.11 11.08
N GLU A 68 12.43 -22.54 10.57
CA GLU A 68 11.94 -23.91 10.75
C GLU A 68 12.85 -24.95 10.10
N ILE A 69 13.36 -24.65 8.90
CA ILE A 69 14.38 -25.48 8.24
C ILE A 69 15.63 -25.62 9.11
N GLY A 70 16.08 -24.55 9.76
CA GLY A 70 17.20 -24.58 10.70
C GLY A 70 16.92 -25.52 11.88
N ARG A 71 15.79 -25.29 12.58
CA ARG A 71 15.36 -26.11 13.72
C ARG A 71 15.29 -27.59 13.37
N LEU A 72 14.65 -27.93 12.25
CA LEU A 72 14.50 -29.32 11.81
C LEU A 72 15.83 -29.97 11.45
N LYS A 73 16.81 -29.22 10.92
CA LYS A 73 18.16 -29.75 10.65
C LYS A 73 18.89 -30.07 11.95
N ASP A 74 18.80 -29.21 12.95
CA ASP A 74 19.44 -29.41 14.25
C ASP A 74 18.84 -30.62 14.97
N GLU A 75 17.51 -30.73 15.00
CA GLU A 75 16.81 -31.90 15.56
C GLU A 75 17.17 -33.19 14.82
N ASN A 76 17.26 -33.15 13.49
CA ASN A 76 17.64 -34.32 12.71
C ASN A 76 19.09 -34.75 13.02
N ALA A 77 20.01 -33.82 13.20
CA ALA A 77 21.39 -34.13 13.58
C ALA A 77 21.47 -34.76 14.98
N GLU A 78 20.70 -34.26 15.95
CA GLU A 78 20.61 -34.82 17.29
C GLU A 78 20.04 -36.25 17.27
N LEU A 79 18.91 -36.46 16.58
CA LEU A 79 18.29 -37.77 16.44
C LEU A 79 19.19 -38.78 15.72
N GLN A 80 19.92 -38.34 14.68
CA GLN A 80 20.90 -39.20 14.02
C GLN A 80 22.01 -39.63 14.97
N ARG A 81 22.50 -38.71 15.81
CA ARG A 81 23.51 -39.04 16.82
C ARG A 81 23.00 -40.09 17.81
N GLU A 82 21.83 -39.86 18.40
CA GLU A 82 21.22 -40.80 19.34
C GLU A 82 20.99 -42.17 18.69
N TYR A 83 20.50 -42.19 17.45
CA TYR A 83 20.32 -43.42 16.69
C TYR A 83 21.62 -44.20 16.51
N PHE A 84 22.74 -43.54 16.20
CA PHE A 84 24.04 -44.20 16.08
C PHE A 84 24.53 -44.75 17.42
N GLU A 85 24.39 -43.99 18.52
CA GLU A 85 24.78 -44.44 19.86
C GLU A 85 23.98 -45.69 20.28
N LEU A 86 22.66 -45.70 20.06
CA LEU A 86 21.81 -46.86 20.34
C LEU A 86 22.15 -48.07 19.46
N LYS A 87 22.44 -47.84 18.18
CA LYS A 87 22.82 -48.91 17.24
C LYS A 87 24.12 -49.58 17.66
N GLU A 88 25.12 -48.81 18.10
CA GLU A 88 26.38 -49.34 18.64
C GLU A 88 26.17 -50.18 19.90
N ILE A 89 25.29 -49.75 20.81
CA ILE A 89 24.95 -50.52 22.02
C ILE A 89 24.27 -51.84 21.66
N SER A 90 23.31 -51.82 20.73
CA SER A 90 22.56 -53.02 20.33
C SER A 90 23.38 -54.07 19.55
N ALA A 91 24.51 -53.65 18.96
CA ALA A 91 25.38 -54.51 18.19
C ALA A 91 26.46 -55.22 19.05
N LYS A 92 26.54 -54.88 20.34
CA LYS A 92 27.36 -55.56 21.35
C LYS A 92 26.57 -56.65 22.06
#